data_AF-A0A420ZBG7-F1
#
_entry.id   AF-A0A420ZBG7-F1
#
_cell.length_a   1.000
_cell.length_b   1.000
_cell.length_c   1.000
_cell.angle_alpha   90.00
_cell.angle_beta   90.00
_cell.angle_gamma   90.00
#
_symmetry.space_group_name_H-M   'P 1'
#
loop_
_entity.id
_entity.type
_entity.pdbx_description
1 polymer ?
#
loop_
_entity_poly.entity_id
_entity_poly.type
_entity_poly.pdbx_seq_one_letter_code
_entity_poly.pdbx_strand_id
1 'polypeptide(L)'
;MSVLDKAVRLLREGRVKPELRNGDVYYFKVYSKQVYDVRVDSRSTWCTCKYQIYRPDRLCSHVIACLLWLANQEKKDMIKSGVDAMLKGLKPWIRKGDKLICPYCQYEYKPKRRVPKQCPLCKRYIKFWVEPVSEYDVENV
;
A
#
# COMPACT_ATOMS: atom_id res chain seq x y z
N MET A 1 -17.50 4.37 2.45
CA MET A 1 -16.02 4.43 2.49
C MET A 1 -15.48 3.08 2.07
N SER A 2 -14.59 3.01 1.08
CA SER A 2 -14.07 1.73 0.59
C SER A 2 -13.03 1.12 1.56
N VAL A 3 -12.75 -0.18 1.40
CA VAL A 3 -11.74 -0.90 2.20
C VAL A 3 -10.37 -0.22 2.07
N LEU A 4 -10.04 0.23 0.87
CA LEU A 4 -8.80 0.93 0.56
C LEU A 4 -8.75 2.33 1.17
N ASP A 5 -9.83 3.11 1.11
CA ASP A 5 -9.87 4.43 1.76
C ASP A 5 -9.64 4.32 3.27
N LYS A 6 -10.24 3.29 3.89
CA LYS A 6 -10.04 2.99 5.29
C LYS A 6 -8.59 2.60 5.59
N ALA A 7 -7.95 1.81 4.72
CA ALA A 7 -6.55 1.41 4.85
C ALA A 7 -5.60 2.61 4.78
N VAL A 8 -5.78 3.47 3.77
CA VAL A 8 -4.99 4.70 3.58
C VAL A 8 -5.14 5.62 4.79
N ARG A 9 -6.36 5.76 5.32
CA ARG A 9 -6.60 6.55 6.52
C ARG A 9 -5.85 5.99 7.74
N LEU A 10 -5.90 4.67 7.97
CA LEU A 10 -5.18 4.04 9.07
C LEU A 10 -3.67 4.29 8.98
N LEU A 11 -3.10 4.18 7.78
CA LEU A 11 -1.69 4.46 7.56
C LEU A 11 -1.35 5.94 7.82
N ARG A 12 -2.13 6.87 7.25
CA ARG A 12 -1.91 8.32 7.41
C ARG A 12 -2.03 8.79 8.86
N GLU A 13 -2.92 8.17 9.63
CA GLU A 13 -3.12 8.45 11.06
C GLU A 13 -2.06 7.77 11.95
N GLY A 14 -1.05 7.10 11.39
CA GLY A 14 0.01 6.45 12.16
C GLY A 14 -0.47 5.28 13.02
N ARG A 15 -1.60 4.67 12.63
CA ARG A 15 -2.27 3.59 13.39
C ARG A 15 -1.75 2.20 13.09
N VAL A 16 -0.79 2.07 12.18
CA VAL A 16 -0.08 0.83 11.89
C VAL A 16 1.24 0.85 12.66
N LYS A 17 1.41 -0.06 13.63
CA LYS A 17 2.61 -0.19 14.45
C LYS A 17 3.29 -1.53 14.16
N PRO A 18 4.47 -1.56 13.55
CA PRO A 18 5.26 -2.79 13.46
C PRO A 18 5.73 -3.19 14.85
N GLU A 19 5.62 -4.47 15.22
CA GLU A 19 6.08 -4.96 16.52
C GLU A 19 7.30 -5.87 16.40
N LEU A 20 7.29 -6.79 15.44
CA LEU A 20 8.36 -7.77 15.28
C LEU A 20 8.55 -8.10 13.81
N ARG A 21 9.80 -8.32 13.44
CA ARG A 21 10.19 -9.01 12.20
C ARG A 21 10.90 -10.30 12.58
N ASN A 22 10.44 -11.42 12.02
CA ASN A 22 11.13 -12.70 12.12
C ASN A 22 11.34 -13.26 10.71
N GLY A 23 12.57 -13.16 10.20
CA GLY A 23 12.90 -13.47 8.81
C GLY A 23 12.04 -12.64 7.83
N ASP A 24 11.23 -13.34 7.04
CA ASP A 24 10.33 -12.75 6.04
C ASP A 24 8.92 -12.42 6.55
N VAL A 25 8.68 -12.63 7.85
CA VAL A 25 7.37 -12.42 8.46
C VAL A 25 7.37 -11.12 9.27
N TYR A 26 6.44 -10.23 8.95
CA TYR A 26 6.17 -9.01 9.69
C TYR A 26 4.89 -9.13 10.52
N TYR A 27 4.99 -8.71 11.77
CA TYR A 27 3.89 -8.60 12.70
C TYR A 27 3.59 -7.14 13.00
N PHE A 28 2.31 -6.79 12.92
CA PHE A 28 1.81 -5.44 13.16
C PHE A 28 0.65 -5.45 14.14
N LYS A 29 0.55 -4.37 14.91
CA LYS A 29 -0.69 -3.95 15.55
C LYS A 29 -1.32 -2.81 14.77
N VAL A 30 -2.60 -2.96 14.43
CA VAL A 30 -3.38 -1.92 13.75
C VAL A 30 -4.47 -1.40 14.68
N TYR A 31 -4.38 -0.13 15.05
CA TYR A 31 -5.28 0.53 15.98
C TYR A 31 -6.46 1.13 15.22
N SER A 32 -7.67 0.59 15.38
CA SER A 32 -8.89 1.17 14.82
C SER A 32 -9.92 1.41 15.92
N LYS A 33 -11.12 0.82 15.85
CA LYS A 33 -12.06 0.79 16.99
C LYS A 33 -11.55 -0.06 18.16
N GLN A 34 -10.73 -1.05 17.83
CA GLN A 34 -10.02 -1.95 18.71
C GLN A 34 -8.66 -2.25 18.07
N VAL A 35 -7.79 -2.94 18.80
CA VAL A 35 -6.48 -3.37 18.30
C VAL A 35 -6.66 -4.66 17.51
N TYR A 36 -5.98 -4.74 16.36
CA TYR A 36 -5.96 -5.95 15.53
C TYR A 36 -4.52 -6.36 15.26
N ASP A 37 -4.21 -7.63 15.52
CA ASP A 37 -2.98 -8.24 15.05
C ASP A 37 -3.07 -8.57 13.56
N VAL A 38 -2.00 -8.22 12.84
CA VAL A 38 -1.84 -8.46 11.42
C VAL A 38 -0.48 -9.11 11.18
N ARG A 39 -0.49 -10.21 10.43
CA ARG A 39 0.70 -10.90 9.97
C ARG A 39 0.80 -10.75 8.46
N VAL A 40 1.96 -10.30 7.98
CA VAL A 40 2.27 -10.23 6.56
C VAL A 40 3.54 -11.01 6.29
N ASP A 41 3.47 -11.93 5.34
CA ASP A 41 4.58 -12.70 4.79
C ASP A 41 4.56 -12.53 3.25
N SER A 42 5.67 -12.84 2.61
CA SER A 42 5.83 -12.94 1.15
C SER A 42 4.73 -13.74 0.44
N ARG A 43 4.15 -14.77 1.09
CA ARG A 43 3.15 -15.67 0.48
C ARG A 43 1.76 -15.56 1.06
N SER A 44 1.63 -15.06 2.28
CA SER A 44 0.36 -15.09 3.01
C SER A 44 0.14 -13.84 3.85
N THR A 45 -1.12 -13.50 4.04
CA THR A 45 -1.53 -12.42 4.96
C THR A 45 -2.62 -12.91 5.89
N TRP A 46 -2.59 -12.43 7.13
CA TRP A 46 -3.60 -12.78 8.13
C TRP A 46 -3.92 -11.58 9.01
N CYS A 47 -5.16 -11.52 9.49
CA CYS A 47 -5.62 -10.49 10.41
C CYS A 47 -6.72 -11.05 11.32
N THR A 48 -6.71 -10.63 12.59
CA THR A 48 -7.72 -10.99 13.60
C THR A 48 -9.10 -10.37 13.38
N CYS A 49 -9.27 -9.48 12.39
CA CYS A 49 -10.55 -8.81 12.21
C CYS A 49 -11.62 -9.75 11.63
N LYS A 50 -12.87 -9.57 12.07
CA LYS A 50 -14.02 -10.37 11.61
C LYS A 50 -14.13 -10.45 10.08
N TYR A 51 -13.78 -9.38 9.36
CA TYR A 51 -13.85 -9.37 7.90
C TYR A 51 -12.90 -10.40 7.28
N GLN A 52 -11.67 -10.51 7.77
CA GLN A 52 -10.69 -11.49 7.27
C GLN A 52 -11.12 -12.92 7.61
N ILE A 53 -11.75 -13.13 8.78
CA ILE A 53 -12.29 -14.43 9.20
C ILE A 53 -13.43 -14.87 8.27
N TYR A 54 -14.36 -13.97 7.94
CA TYR A 54 -15.49 -14.29 7.07
C TYR A 54 -15.16 -14.30 5.57
N ARG A 55 -14.11 -13.61 5.15
CA ARG A 55 -13.68 -13.46 3.75
C ARG A 55 -12.16 -13.65 3.64
N PRO A 56 -11.66 -14.87 3.87
CA PRO A 56 -10.22 -15.15 3.87
C PRO A 56 -9.56 -14.95 2.50
N ASP A 57 -10.35 -15.02 1.42
CA ASP A 57 -9.95 -14.75 0.03
C ASP A 57 -9.72 -13.26 -0.27
N ARG A 58 -10.11 -12.36 0.64
CA ARG A 58 -10.03 -10.90 0.43
C ARG A 58 -9.11 -10.24 1.44
N LEU A 59 -8.48 -9.14 1.02
CA LEU A 59 -7.68 -8.31 1.91
C LEU A 59 -8.58 -7.33 2.66
N CYS A 60 -8.53 -7.37 3.99
CA CYS A 60 -9.18 -6.35 4.83
C CYS A 60 -8.38 -5.03 4.84
N SER A 61 -9.00 -3.96 5.36
CA SER A 61 -8.35 -2.64 5.43
C SER A 61 -7.09 -2.61 6.30
N HIS A 62 -6.99 -3.50 7.29
CA HIS A 62 -5.83 -3.55 8.19
C HIS A 62 -4.62 -4.17 7.46
N VAL A 63 -4.84 -5.28 6.75
CA VAL A 63 -3.80 -5.94 5.92
C VAL A 63 -3.32 -4.99 4.84
N ILE A 64 -4.23 -4.32 4.12
CA ILE A 64 -3.85 -3.35 3.09
C ILE A 64 -3.02 -2.21 3.69
N ALA A 65 -3.36 -1.72 4.89
CA ALA A 65 -2.59 -0.66 5.53
C ALA A 65 -1.15 -1.11 5.87
N CYS A 66 -0.98 -2.35 6.34
CA CYS A 66 0.34 -2.95 6.58
C CYS A 66 1.14 -3.15 5.28
N LEU A 67 0.50 -3.61 4.20
CA LEU A 67 1.15 -3.75 2.89
C LEU A 67 1.62 -2.40 2.35
N LEU A 68 0.80 -1.36 2.47
CA LEU A 68 1.18 0.01 2.11
C LEU A 68 2.30 0.54 3.00
N TRP A 69 2.29 0.22 4.30
CA TRP A 69 3.37 0.58 5.20
C TRP A 69 4.70 -0.06 4.76
N LEU A 70 4.69 -1.35 4.44
CA LEU A 70 5.86 -2.09 3.95
C LEU A 70 6.38 -1.52 2.62
N ALA A 71 5.48 -1.19 1.68
CA ALA A 71 5.86 -0.57 0.42
C ALA A 71 6.52 0.81 0.58
N ASN A 72 6.19 1.54 1.66
CA ASN A 72 6.78 2.83 1.98
C ASN A 72 8.11 2.75 2.77
N GLN A 73 8.52 1.57 3.24
CA GLN A 73 9.81 1.41 3.93
C GLN A 73 10.92 1.09 2.92
N GLU A 74 12.02 1.84 2.97
CA GLU A 74 13.15 1.75 2.02
C GLU A 74 14.02 0.48 2.15
N LYS A 75 13.73 -0.44 3.08
CA LYS A 75 14.58 -1.63 3.27
C LYS A 75 14.23 -2.74 2.27
N LYS A 76 15.00 -2.74 1.18
CA LYS A 76 15.18 -3.79 0.17
C LYS A 76 15.31 -5.17 0.86
N ASP A 77 14.44 -6.11 0.50
CA ASP A 77 14.79 -7.45 0.03
C ASP A 77 13.58 -8.40 0.06
N MET A 78 13.43 -9.15 -1.04
CA MET A 78 12.51 -10.27 -1.36
C MET A 78 10.99 -10.08 -1.14
N ILE A 79 10.56 -9.44 -0.06
CA ILE A 79 9.15 -9.17 0.29
C ILE A 79 8.54 -8.13 -0.65
N LYS A 80 9.35 -7.26 -1.25
CA LYS A 80 8.89 -6.26 -2.23
C LYS A 80 8.16 -6.91 -3.41
N SER A 81 8.66 -8.04 -3.94
CA SER A 81 8.00 -8.71 -5.07
C SER A 81 6.66 -9.37 -4.69
N GLY A 82 6.57 -9.96 -3.49
CA GLY A 82 5.33 -10.54 -2.95
C GLY A 82 4.30 -9.48 -2.58
N VAL A 83 4.74 -8.40 -1.92
CA VAL A 83 3.90 -7.23 -1.61
C VAL A 83 3.44 -6.54 -2.89
N ASP A 84 4.32 -6.35 -3.88
CA ASP A 84 3.96 -5.79 -5.18
C ASP A 84 2.94 -6.68 -5.91
N ALA A 85 3.05 -8.01 -5.83
CA ALA A 85 2.04 -8.93 -6.37
C ALA A 85 0.69 -8.79 -5.65
N MET A 86 0.69 -8.63 -4.32
CA MET A 86 -0.53 -8.40 -3.53
C MET A 86 -1.13 -7.01 -3.79
N LEU A 87 -0.30 -6.01 -4.11
CA LEU A 87 -0.69 -4.65 -4.47
C LEU A 87 -1.07 -4.48 -5.95
N LYS A 88 -0.62 -5.37 -6.86
CA LYS A 88 -0.93 -5.33 -8.32
C LYS A 88 -2.43 -5.29 -8.58
N GLY A 89 -3.24 -5.98 -7.75
CA GLY A 89 -4.70 -5.93 -7.82
C GLY A 89 -5.32 -4.59 -7.42
N LEU A 90 -4.59 -3.75 -6.66
CA LEU A 90 -5.05 -2.45 -6.18
C LEU A 90 -4.79 -1.32 -7.18
N LYS A 91 -3.90 -1.53 -8.15
CA LYS A 91 -3.53 -0.57 -9.21
C LYS A 91 -3.25 0.83 -8.63
N PRO A 92 -2.18 0.97 -7.82
CA PRO A 92 -1.72 2.27 -7.33
C PRO A 92 -1.31 3.18 -8.48
N TRP A 93 -1.53 4.48 -8.34
CA TRP A 93 -0.95 5.46 -9.25
C TRP A 93 0.52 5.69 -8.88
N ILE A 94 1.38 5.91 -9.86
CA ILE A 94 2.81 6.10 -9.60
C ILE A 94 3.10 7.59 -9.66
N ARG A 95 3.75 8.15 -8.63
CA ARG A 95 4.11 9.57 -8.54
C ARG A 95 5.61 9.73 -8.71
N LYS A 96 6.06 10.20 -9.88
CA LYS A 96 7.48 10.43 -10.20
C LYS A 96 7.74 11.94 -10.19
N GLY A 97 8.25 12.45 -9.08
CA GLY A 97 8.42 13.90 -8.86
C GLY A 97 7.08 14.64 -8.87
N ASP A 98 6.92 15.58 -9.80
CA ASP A 98 5.69 16.37 -9.99
C ASP A 98 4.68 15.71 -10.94
N LYS A 99 4.99 14.52 -11.46
CA LYS A 99 4.14 13.78 -12.40
C LYS A 99 3.46 12.59 -11.77
N LEU A 100 2.29 12.26 -12.31
CA LEU A 100 1.49 11.10 -11.95
C LEU A 100 1.32 10.19 -13.18
N ILE A 101 1.51 8.89 -13.00
CA ILE A 101 1.37 7.86 -14.03
C ILE A 101 0.14 7.01 -13.71
N CYS A 102 -0.75 6.87 -14.70
CA CYS A 102 -1.96 6.08 -14.57
C CYS A 102 -1.66 4.57 -14.70
N PRO A 103 -2.05 3.72 -13.75
CA PRO A 103 -1.79 2.28 -13.81
C PRO A 103 -2.71 1.52 -14.77
N TYR A 104 -3.67 2.23 -15.38
CA TYR A 104 -4.63 1.64 -16.31
C TYR A 104 -4.29 1.92 -17.77
N CYS A 105 -3.84 3.14 -18.07
CA CYS A 105 -3.56 3.58 -19.45
C CYS A 105 -2.13 4.10 -19.63
N GLN A 106 -1.28 4.00 -18.59
CA GLN A 106 0.13 4.43 -18.58
C GLN A 106 0.37 5.91 -18.89
N TYR A 107 -0.69 6.72 -18.99
CA TYR A 107 -0.58 8.15 -19.27
C TYR A 107 0.11 8.87 -18.09
N GLU A 108 1.18 9.58 -18.42
CA GLU A 108 1.98 10.40 -17.52
C GLU A 108 1.59 11.87 -17.67
N TYR A 109 1.31 12.55 -16.55
CA TYR A 109 0.96 13.98 -16.58
C TYR A 109 1.31 14.67 -15.27
N LYS A 110 1.52 15.99 -15.36
CA LYS A 110 1.67 16.88 -14.22
C LYS A 110 0.29 17.32 -13.71
N PRO A 111 -0.13 16.97 -12.47
CA PRO A 111 -1.41 17.40 -11.94
C PRO A 111 -1.48 18.92 -11.78
N LYS A 112 -2.46 19.57 -12.41
CA LYS A 112 -2.73 21.01 -12.20
C LYS A 112 -3.29 21.33 -10.81
N ARG A 113 -3.93 20.34 -10.17
CA ARG A 113 -4.50 20.44 -8.83
C ARG A 113 -3.65 19.65 -7.85
N ARG A 114 -3.50 20.18 -6.64
CA ARG A 114 -2.79 19.52 -5.52
C ARG A 114 -3.32 18.10 -5.25
N VAL A 115 -4.62 17.90 -5.39
CA VAL A 115 -5.29 16.60 -5.25
C VAL A 115 -6.06 16.29 -6.54
N PRO A 116 -5.43 15.65 -7.54
CA PRO A 116 -6.12 15.23 -8.74
C PRO A 116 -7.13 14.13 -8.42
N LYS A 117 -8.30 14.16 -9.06
CA LYS A 117 -9.38 13.17 -8.82
C LYS A 117 -9.38 12.01 -9.82
N GLN A 118 -8.93 12.24 -11.05
CA GLN A 118 -9.06 11.30 -12.16
C GLN A 118 -7.92 11.43 -13.17
N CYS A 119 -7.77 10.40 -14.00
CA CYS A 119 -6.93 10.42 -15.19
C CYS A 119 -7.49 11.43 -16.18
N PRO A 120 -6.68 12.37 -16.69
CA PRO A 120 -7.13 13.24 -17.77
C PRO A 120 -7.43 12.47 -19.06
N LEU A 121 -6.71 11.35 -19.30
CA LEU A 121 -6.89 10.51 -20.49
C LEU A 121 -8.04 9.51 -20.32
N CYS A 122 -7.85 8.46 -19.50
CA CYS A 122 -8.83 7.36 -19.40
C CYS A 122 -9.98 7.59 -18.38
N LYS A 123 -10.05 8.78 -17.77
CA LYS A 123 -11.06 9.19 -16.76
C LYS A 123 -11.19 8.31 -15.51
N ARG A 124 -10.34 7.29 -15.33
CA ARG A 124 -10.31 6.44 -14.12
C ARG A 124 -9.96 7.28 -12.89
N TYR A 125 -10.64 7.00 -11.78
CA TYR A 125 -10.41 7.68 -10.50
C TYR A 125 -9.06 7.36 -9.88
N ILE A 126 -8.47 8.37 -9.26
CA ILE A 126 -7.26 8.26 -8.46
C ILE A 126 -7.68 7.87 -7.05
N LYS A 127 -7.34 6.63 -6.65
CA LYS A 127 -7.64 6.13 -5.31
C LYS A 127 -6.51 6.44 -4.34
N PHE A 128 -5.27 6.21 -4.77
CA PHE A 128 -4.04 6.49 -4.03
C PHE A 128 -2.86 6.47 -5.00
N TRP A 129 -1.74 7.06 -4.61
CA TRP A 129 -0.49 7.00 -5.34
C TRP A 129 0.68 6.57 -4.44
N VAL A 130 1.70 6.00 -5.06
CA VAL A 130 2.98 5.59 -4.46
C VAL A 130 4.11 6.35 -5.15
N GLU A 131 5.20 6.64 -4.44
CA GLU A 131 6.38 7.26 -5.03
C GLU A 131 7.42 6.16 -5.32
N PRO A 132 7.82 5.93 -6.60
CA PRO A 132 8.85 4.96 -6.90
C PRO A 132 10.19 5.52 -6.42
N VAL A 133 10.89 4.76 -5.59
CA VAL A 133 12.26 5.06 -5.17
C VAL A 133 13.12 5.12 -6.43
N SER A 134 13.89 6.20 -6.60
CA SER A 134 14.70 6.44 -7.79
C SER A 134 15.74 5.31 -7.97
N GLU A 135 15.94 4.85 -9.21
CA GLU A 135 17.02 3.90 -9.55
C GLU A 135 18.43 4.55 -9.45
N TYR A 136 18.52 5.83 -9.09
CA TYR A 136 19.77 6.62 -9.12
C TYR A 136 20.42 6.86 -7.75
N ASP A 137 19.87 6.33 -6.66
CA ASP A 137 20.48 6.43 -5.32
C ASP A 137 21.24 5.15 -4.92
N VAL A 138 21.88 4.48 -5.89
CA VAL A 138 22.66 3.23 -5.66
C VAL A 138 24.18 3.46 -5.72
N GLU A 139 24.64 4.70 -5.89
CA GLU A 139 26.04 5.05 -5.67
C GLU A 139 26.13 5.97 -4.46
N ASN A 140 26.67 5.42 -3.35
CA ASN A 140 27.06 6.06 -2.08
C ASN A 140 26.34 5.54 -0.82
N VAL A 141 26.44 4.23 -0.55
CA VAL A 141 26.62 3.70 0.82
C VAL A 141 27.58 2.52 0.76
#